data_AF-U4UAS0-F1
#
_entry.id   AF-U4UAS0-F1
#
_cell.length_a   1.000
_cell.length_b   1.000
_cell.length_c   1.000
_cell.angle_alpha   90.00
_cell.angle_beta   90.00
_cell.angle_gamma   90.00
#
_symmetry.space_group_name_H-M   'P 1'
#
loop_
_entity.id
_entity.type
_entity.pdbx_description
1 polymer ?
#
loop_
_entity_poly.entity_id
_entity_poly.type
_entity_poly.pdbx_seq_one_letter_code
_entity_poly.pdbx_strand_id
1 'polypeptide(L)'
;MAKHRQQGINIFGFFWLAFFVSAFGQMTLAQVFAQWYWTRPKRDLPFFALTAAIYRTIRYHLGTLAFGSLIIAICRMIRVMLEYVDKKLKKYDNAFTRAILCCLKCFFWCLEKFLKFINKNAYIMCAIHGKNFCASAKDAFTLLLNNIVRVFVLDKVTDFLFFLSKLLVTFGVGAIAYVFFVTDYISFVDNSEIQYGLAPVVAIMIATYLIATLFFNVYSMAVDTLFLCFLEDSEKNNGKDRPYYMSRNLMRILGKRNKPVKTD
;
A
#
# COMPACT_ATOMS: atom_id res chain seq x y z
N MET A 1 33.06 -15.69 14.27
CA MET A 1 31.68 -16.22 14.12
C MET A 1 30.61 -15.35 14.80
N ALA A 2 30.80 -14.87 16.04
CA ALA A 2 29.80 -14.05 16.76
C ALA A 2 29.39 -12.76 16.02
N LYS A 3 30.35 -12.03 15.42
CA LYS A 3 30.08 -10.77 14.67
C LYS A 3 29.16 -10.97 13.45
N HIS A 4 29.33 -12.05 12.69
CA HIS A 4 28.49 -12.35 11.53
C HIS A 4 27.07 -12.81 11.94
N ARG A 5 26.95 -13.56 13.04
CA ARG A 5 25.65 -13.94 13.62
C ARG A 5 24.88 -12.71 14.07
N GLN A 6 25.54 -11.76 14.74
CA GLN A 6 24.91 -10.52 15.19
C GLN A 6 24.42 -9.66 14.02
N GLN A 7 25.22 -9.54 12.95
CA GLN A 7 24.83 -8.80 11.75
C GLN A 7 23.58 -9.40 11.08
N GLY A 8 23.48 -10.74 11.01
CA GLY A 8 22.30 -11.42 10.46
C GLY A 8 21.03 -11.14 11.26
N ILE A 9 21.11 -11.18 12.60
CA ILE A 9 19.99 -10.89 13.50
C ILE A 9 19.52 -9.44 13.32
N ASN A 10 20.46 -8.49 13.27
CA ASN A 10 20.14 -7.07 13.11
C ASN A 10 19.45 -6.77 11.77
N ILE A 11 19.92 -7.38 10.67
CA ILE A 11 19.30 -7.21 9.34
C ILE A 11 17.89 -7.81 9.30
N PHE A 12 17.72 -9.00 9.87
CA PHE A 12 16.40 -9.62 9.95
C PHE A 12 15.43 -8.79 10.79
N GLY A 13 15.87 -8.34 11.97
CA GLY A 13 15.08 -7.46 12.84
C GLY A 13 14.68 -6.17 12.14
N PHE A 14 15.59 -5.55 11.38
CA PHE A 14 15.29 -4.37 10.58
C PHE A 14 14.21 -4.63 9.53
N PHE A 15 14.32 -5.68 8.72
CA PHE A 15 13.29 -6.02 7.73
C PHE A 15 11.95 -6.32 8.38
N TRP A 16 11.95 -7.11 9.45
CA TRP A 16 10.72 -7.46 10.15
C TRP A 16 10.03 -6.23 10.72
N LEU A 17 10.76 -5.36 11.42
CA LEU A 17 10.22 -4.13 11.98
C LEU A 17 9.70 -3.19 10.88
N ALA A 18 10.41 -3.04 9.76
CA ALA A 18 9.97 -2.22 8.64
C ALA A 18 8.65 -2.74 8.04
N PHE A 19 8.52 -4.06 7.83
CA PHE A 19 7.26 -4.65 7.38
C PHE A 19 6.16 -4.58 8.44
N PHE A 20 6.51 -4.67 9.72
CA PHE A 20 5.56 -4.54 10.82
C PHE A 20 4.96 -3.13 10.89
N VAL A 21 5.79 -2.09 10.81
CA VAL A 21 5.34 -0.69 10.78
C VAL A 21 4.47 -0.43 9.56
N SER A 22 4.84 -0.97 8.39
CA SER A 22 4.01 -0.88 7.19
C SER A 22 2.67 -1.57 7.37
N ALA A 23 2.65 -2.80 7.92
CA ALA A 23 1.43 -3.55 8.21
C ALA A 23 0.51 -2.81 9.20
N PHE A 24 1.09 -2.17 10.22
CA PHE A 24 0.36 -1.35 11.19
C PHE A 24 -0.38 -0.19 10.51
N GLY A 25 0.31 0.54 9.61
CA GLY A 25 -0.31 1.60 8.82
C GLY A 25 -1.43 1.08 7.92
N GLN A 26 -1.19 -0.03 7.23
CA GLN A 26 -2.18 -0.66 6.34
C GLN A 26 -3.46 -1.07 7.11
N MET A 27 -3.32 -1.77 8.23
CA MET A 27 -4.45 -2.19 9.07
C MET A 27 -5.22 -1.00 9.63
N THR A 28 -4.51 0.01 10.16
CA THR A 28 -5.13 1.20 10.72
C THR A 28 -5.96 1.94 9.68
N LEU A 29 -5.38 2.20 8.49
CA LEU A 29 -6.08 2.85 7.39
C LEU A 29 -7.26 2.02 6.89
N ALA A 30 -7.08 0.71 6.74
CA ALA A 30 -8.14 -0.19 6.33
C ALA A 30 -9.34 -0.16 7.29
N GLN A 31 -9.09 -0.12 8.60
CA GLN A 31 -10.18 0.03 9.58
C GLN A 31 -10.95 1.34 9.42
N VAL A 32 -10.25 2.46 9.20
CA VAL A 32 -10.90 3.77 9.01
C VAL A 32 -11.75 3.77 7.74
N PHE A 33 -11.22 3.29 6.62
CA PHE A 33 -11.93 3.29 5.35
C PHE A 33 -13.07 2.26 5.30
N ALA A 34 -12.89 1.08 5.93
CA ALA A 34 -13.96 0.10 6.08
C ALA A 34 -15.09 0.66 6.96
N GLN A 35 -14.75 1.25 8.12
CA GLN A 35 -15.74 1.90 8.97
C GLN A 35 -16.48 3.01 8.22
N TRP A 36 -15.74 3.85 7.48
CA TRP A 36 -16.35 4.86 6.62
C TRP A 36 -17.30 4.25 5.60
N TYR A 37 -16.93 3.16 4.91
CA TYR A 37 -17.79 2.53 3.89
C TYR A 37 -19.11 2.01 4.49
N TRP A 38 -19.00 1.23 5.57
CA TRP A 38 -20.12 0.49 6.16
C TRP A 38 -21.01 1.31 7.11
N THR A 39 -20.60 2.50 7.55
CA THR A 39 -21.47 3.36 8.37
C THR A 39 -22.47 4.16 7.54
N ARG A 40 -23.75 4.14 7.91
CA ARG A 40 -24.81 5.00 7.36
C ARG A 40 -25.83 5.37 8.45
N PRO A 41 -26.17 6.66 8.62
CA PRO A 41 -25.64 7.86 7.96
C PRO A 41 -24.19 8.22 8.35
N LYS A 42 -23.47 8.97 7.49
CA LYS A 42 -22.04 9.31 7.70
C LYS A 42 -21.78 10.20 8.93
N ARG A 43 -22.81 10.85 9.48
CA ARG A 43 -22.73 11.60 10.74
C ARG A 43 -22.45 10.74 11.96
N ASP A 44 -22.69 9.42 11.86
CA ASP A 44 -22.46 8.48 12.96
C ASP A 44 -21.00 8.01 13.03
N LEU A 45 -20.13 8.56 12.18
CA LEU A 45 -18.70 8.30 12.24
C LEU A 45 -18.08 9.04 13.44
N PRO A 46 -17.21 8.39 14.23
CA PRO A 46 -16.54 9.04 15.34
C PRO A 46 -15.62 10.16 14.83
N PHE A 47 -15.60 11.29 15.54
CA PHE A 47 -14.73 12.43 15.20
C PHE A 47 -13.25 12.02 15.14
N PHE A 48 -12.81 11.21 16.11
CA PHE A 48 -11.44 10.67 16.17
C PHE A 48 -11.34 9.25 15.60
N ALA A 49 -11.87 9.02 14.39
CA ALA A 49 -11.88 7.70 13.75
C ALA A 49 -10.48 7.06 13.62
N LEU A 50 -9.46 7.87 13.28
CA LEU A 50 -8.09 7.39 13.16
C LEU A 50 -7.52 6.93 14.51
N THR A 51 -7.68 7.74 15.56
CA THR A 51 -7.21 7.40 16.91
C THR A 51 -7.90 6.14 17.42
N ALA A 52 -9.21 6.00 17.20
CA ALA A 52 -9.95 4.80 17.54
C ALA A 52 -9.43 3.56 16.78
N ALA A 53 -9.12 3.69 15.48
CA ALA A 53 -8.53 2.62 14.69
C ALA A 53 -7.12 2.23 15.15
N ILE A 54 -6.28 3.20 15.52
CA ILE A 54 -4.96 2.96 16.13
C ILE A 54 -5.12 2.15 17.42
N TYR A 55 -6.01 2.58 18.30
CA TYR A 55 -6.28 1.89 19.56
C TYR A 55 -6.75 0.45 19.33
N ARG A 56 -7.71 0.23 18.43
CA ARG A 56 -8.18 -1.12 18.06
C ARG A 56 -7.06 -1.96 17.46
N THR A 57 -6.20 -1.38 16.63
CA THR A 57 -5.07 -2.07 16.01
C THR A 57 -4.08 -2.55 17.06
N ILE A 58 -3.72 -1.69 18.03
CA ILE A 58 -2.86 -2.03 19.16
C ILE A 58 -3.50 -3.10 20.04
N ARG A 59 -4.79 -2.95 20.37
CA ARG A 59 -5.47 -3.83 21.33
C ARG A 59 -5.77 -5.23 20.78
N TYR A 60 -6.08 -5.35 19.49
CA TYR A 60 -6.64 -6.58 18.91
C TYR A 60 -5.84 -7.18 17.75
N HIS A 61 -5.03 -6.38 17.02
CA HIS A 61 -4.46 -6.83 15.75
C HIS A 61 -2.94 -6.98 15.73
N LEU A 62 -2.20 -6.63 16.79
CA LEU A 62 -0.73 -6.74 16.81
C LEU A 62 -0.21 -8.13 16.42
N GLY A 63 -0.85 -9.22 16.87
CA GLY A 63 -0.48 -10.58 16.49
C GLY A 63 -0.67 -10.87 14.98
N THR A 64 -1.75 -10.35 14.40
CA THR A 64 -2.03 -10.44 12.95
C THR A 64 -0.97 -9.70 12.14
N LEU A 65 -0.55 -8.51 12.60
CA LEU A 65 0.50 -7.72 11.98
C LEU A 65 1.86 -8.40 12.11
N ALA A 66 2.18 -8.90 13.30
CA ALA A 66 3.43 -9.62 13.58
C ALA A 66 3.57 -10.85 12.68
N PHE A 67 2.53 -11.68 12.59
CA PHE A 67 2.54 -12.87 11.76
C PHE A 67 2.70 -12.55 10.27
N GLY A 68 1.88 -11.65 9.72
CA GLY A 68 1.98 -11.32 8.29
C GLY A 68 3.32 -10.67 7.94
N SER A 69 3.79 -9.70 8.73
CA SER A 69 5.08 -9.03 8.49
C SER A 69 6.26 -9.99 8.61
N LEU A 70 6.20 -10.98 9.51
CA LEU A 70 7.22 -12.00 9.68
C LEU A 70 7.38 -12.87 8.44
N ILE A 71 6.28 -13.30 7.82
CA ILE A 71 6.32 -14.12 6.60
C ILE A 71 7.03 -13.37 5.46
N ILE A 72 6.72 -12.08 5.28
CA ILE A 72 7.40 -11.24 4.28
C ILE A 72 8.87 -11.07 4.64
N ALA A 73 9.20 -10.86 5.92
CA ALA A 73 10.58 -10.70 6.39
C ALA A 73 11.44 -11.94 6.12
N ILE A 74 10.90 -13.15 6.35
CA ILE A 74 11.57 -14.42 6.05
C ILE A 74 11.85 -14.51 4.55
N CYS A 75 10.84 -14.26 3.70
CA CYS A 75 11.02 -14.27 2.25
C CYS A 75 12.06 -13.24 1.78
N ARG A 76 12.05 -12.04 2.37
CA ARG A 76 13.01 -10.97 2.09
C ARG A 76 14.43 -11.38 2.50
N MET A 77 14.61 -12.06 3.64
CA MET A 77 15.91 -12.58 4.04
C MET A 77 16.45 -13.62 3.07
N ILE A 78 15.60 -14.54 2.61
CA ILE A 78 16.03 -15.55 1.64
C ILE A 78 16.52 -14.88 0.35
N ARG A 79 15.83 -13.83 -0.13
CA ARG A 79 16.28 -13.06 -1.30
C ARG A 79 17.66 -12.45 -1.10
N VAL A 80 17.86 -11.76 0.03
CA VAL A 80 19.16 -11.15 0.37
C VAL A 80 20.26 -12.21 0.45
N MET A 81 19.95 -13.39 0.99
CA MET A 81 20.87 -14.53 1.00
C MET A 81 21.19 -15.04 -0.41
N LEU A 82 20.20 -15.16 -1.30
CA LEU A 82 20.42 -15.55 -2.70
C LEU A 82 21.28 -14.53 -3.45
N GLU A 83 21.10 -13.23 -3.21
CA GLU A 83 21.94 -12.18 -3.76
C GLU A 83 23.37 -12.21 -3.20
N TYR A 84 23.54 -12.56 -1.93
CA TYR A 84 24.85 -12.76 -1.32
C TYR A 84 25.58 -13.98 -1.89
N VAL A 85 24.88 -15.11 -2.02
CA VAL A 85 25.39 -16.36 -2.59
C VAL A 85 25.80 -16.15 -4.04
N ASP A 86 24.97 -15.47 -4.83
CA ASP A 86 25.30 -15.13 -6.22
C ASP A 86 26.58 -14.30 -6.33
N LYS A 87 26.76 -13.28 -5.47
CA LYS A 87 28.01 -12.50 -5.43
C LYS A 87 29.24 -13.35 -5.11
N LYS A 88 29.11 -14.39 -4.27
CA LYS A 88 30.21 -15.31 -3.96
C LYS A 88 30.48 -16.30 -5.09
N LEU A 89 29.43 -16.82 -5.72
CA LEU A 89 29.51 -17.82 -6.77
C LEU A 89 29.92 -17.23 -8.12
N LYS A 90 29.95 -15.90 -8.28
CA LYS A 90 30.62 -15.24 -9.42
C LYS A 90 32.10 -15.62 -9.58
N LYS A 91 32.74 -16.15 -8.54
CA LYS A 91 34.11 -16.70 -8.60
C LYS A 91 34.18 -18.10 -9.23
N TYR A 92 33.06 -18.82 -9.29
CA TYR A 92 32.94 -20.19 -9.78
C TYR A 92 31.91 -20.21 -10.91
N ASP A 93 32.30 -19.69 -12.08
CA ASP A 93 31.40 -19.40 -13.19
C ASP A 93 30.98 -20.66 -13.95
N ASN A 94 29.92 -21.34 -13.48
CA ASN A 94 29.28 -22.46 -14.16
C ASN A 94 27.87 -22.07 -14.64
N ALA A 95 27.55 -22.38 -15.90
CA ALA A 95 26.25 -22.11 -16.50
C ALA A 95 25.08 -22.72 -15.72
N PHE A 96 25.25 -23.94 -15.20
CA PHE A 96 24.22 -24.61 -14.39
C PHE A 96 23.90 -23.86 -13.10
N THR A 97 24.93 -23.41 -12.38
CA THR A 97 24.79 -22.60 -11.15
C THR A 97 24.08 -21.28 -11.43
N ARG A 98 24.42 -20.61 -12.55
CA ARG A 98 23.76 -19.36 -12.97
C ARG A 98 22.27 -19.57 -13.25
N ALA A 99 21.91 -20.65 -13.95
CA ALA A 99 20.52 -20.98 -14.26
C ALA A 99 19.70 -21.19 -12.97
N ILE A 100 20.19 -22.01 -12.03
CA ILE A 100 19.51 -22.26 -10.75
C ILE A 100 19.32 -20.97 -9.94
N LEU A 101 20.38 -20.15 -9.81
CA LEU A 101 20.30 -18.90 -9.07
C LEU A 101 19.32 -17.91 -9.71
N CYS A 102 19.27 -17.86 -11.04
CA CYS A 102 18.30 -17.05 -11.77
C CYS A 102 16.86 -17.50 -11.44
N CYS A 103 16.58 -18.80 -11.53
CA CYS A 103 15.26 -19.37 -11.21
C CYS A 103 14.86 -19.08 -9.75
N LEU A 104 15.75 -19.30 -8.78
CA LEU A 104 15.47 -19.05 -7.36
C LEU A 104 15.22 -17.56 -7.08
N LYS A 105 16.05 -16.66 -7.63
CA LYS A 105 15.86 -15.21 -7.48
C LYS A 105 14.51 -14.76 -8.06
N CYS A 106 14.17 -15.26 -9.25
CA CYS A 106 12.88 -14.97 -9.88
C CYS A 106 11.72 -15.47 -9.00
N PHE A 107 11.77 -16.74 -8.56
CA PHE A 107 10.75 -17.34 -7.70
C PHE A 107 10.54 -16.55 -6.41
N PHE A 108 11.61 -16.25 -5.66
CA PHE A 108 11.48 -15.50 -4.40
C PHE A 108 11.11 -14.03 -4.61
N TRP A 109 11.47 -13.43 -5.75
CA TRP A 109 10.99 -12.11 -6.12
C TRP A 109 9.47 -12.11 -6.34
N CYS A 110 8.96 -13.09 -7.10
CA CYS A 110 7.53 -13.30 -7.33
C CYS A 110 6.79 -13.62 -6.01
N LEU A 111 7.35 -14.52 -5.20
CA LEU A 111 6.78 -14.92 -3.92
C LEU A 111 6.66 -13.73 -2.97
N GLU A 112 7.68 -12.89 -2.86
CA GLU A 112 7.60 -11.71 -1.99
C GLU A 112 6.51 -10.73 -2.47
N LYS A 113 6.38 -10.53 -3.78
CA LYS A 113 5.34 -9.68 -4.37
C LYS A 113 3.94 -10.25 -4.07
N PHE A 114 3.77 -11.55 -4.25
CA PHE A 114 2.53 -12.26 -3.94
C PHE A 114 2.18 -12.20 -2.46
N LEU A 115 3.15 -12.47 -1.56
CA LEU A 115 2.94 -12.38 -0.11
C LEU A 115 2.55 -10.97 0.33
N LYS A 116 3.19 -9.94 -0.24
CA LYS A 116 2.79 -8.54 0.02
C LYS A 116 1.36 -8.25 -0.43
N PHE A 117 0.97 -8.75 -1.60
CA PHE A 117 -0.39 -8.62 -2.10
C PHE A 117 -1.40 -9.32 -1.19
N ILE A 118 -1.18 -10.59 -0.84
CA ILE A 118 -2.09 -11.34 0.04
C ILE A 118 -2.17 -10.70 1.42
N ASN A 119 -1.04 -10.32 2.03
CA ASN A 119 -1.03 -9.70 3.35
C ASN A 119 -1.82 -8.39 3.39
N LYS A 120 -1.61 -7.51 2.40
CA LYS A 120 -2.33 -6.22 2.33
C LYS A 120 -3.85 -6.47 2.30
N ASN A 121 -4.31 -7.38 1.44
CA ASN A 121 -5.71 -7.69 1.29
C ASN A 121 -6.29 -8.46 2.50
N ALA A 122 -5.48 -9.31 3.14
CA ALA A 122 -5.85 -9.98 4.39
C ALA A 122 -6.06 -8.96 5.52
N TYR A 123 -5.20 -7.95 5.66
CA TYR A 123 -5.38 -6.89 6.64
C TYR A 123 -6.67 -6.10 6.40
N ILE A 124 -7.03 -5.85 5.14
CA ILE A 124 -8.32 -5.23 4.79
C ILE A 124 -9.49 -6.11 5.23
N MET A 125 -9.47 -7.41 4.94
CA MET A 125 -10.54 -8.32 5.38
C MET A 125 -10.57 -8.52 6.91
N CYS A 126 -9.43 -8.47 7.59
CA CYS A 126 -9.36 -8.41 9.06
C CYS A 126 -10.03 -7.13 9.57
N ALA A 127 -9.83 -5.99 8.92
CA ALA A 127 -10.46 -4.73 9.30
C ALA A 127 -11.98 -4.74 9.08
N ILE A 128 -12.47 -5.43 8.04
CA ILE A 128 -13.90 -5.55 7.75
C ILE A 128 -14.60 -6.54 8.69
N HIS A 129 -13.99 -7.70 8.98
CA HIS A 129 -14.66 -8.79 9.71
C HIS A 129 -14.15 -9.05 11.13
N GLY A 130 -13.00 -8.51 11.52
CA GLY A 130 -12.38 -8.82 12.81
C GLY A 130 -11.84 -10.25 12.93
N LYS A 131 -11.71 -10.99 11.82
CA LYS A 131 -11.16 -12.36 11.80
C LYS A 131 -9.63 -12.38 11.89
N ASN A 132 -9.07 -13.55 12.22
CA ASN A 132 -7.63 -13.78 12.21
C ASN A 132 -7.04 -13.75 10.78
N PHE A 133 -5.71 -13.64 10.71
CA PHE A 133 -4.98 -13.47 9.45
C PHE A 133 -5.32 -14.51 8.38
N CYS A 134 -5.25 -15.80 8.72
CA CYS A 134 -5.41 -16.87 7.73
C CYS A 134 -6.83 -16.95 7.17
N ALA A 135 -7.84 -16.79 8.03
CA ALA A 135 -9.24 -16.73 7.59
C ALA A 135 -9.47 -15.52 6.67
N SER A 136 -9.00 -14.34 7.07
CA SER A 136 -9.10 -13.12 6.26
C SER A 136 -8.32 -13.18 4.95
N ALA A 137 -7.16 -13.85 4.92
CA ALA A 137 -6.39 -14.07 3.70
C ALA A 137 -7.14 -14.96 2.72
N LYS A 138 -7.78 -16.02 3.21
CA LYS A 138 -8.63 -16.91 2.38
C LYS A 138 -9.82 -16.15 1.81
N ASP A 139 -10.54 -15.40 2.64
CA ASP A 139 -11.69 -14.60 2.23
C ASP A 139 -11.27 -13.56 1.17
N ALA A 140 -10.19 -12.82 1.44
CA ALA A 140 -9.63 -11.83 0.51
C ALA A 140 -9.26 -12.45 -0.84
N PHE A 141 -8.51 -13.55 -0.82
CA PHE A 141 -8.06 -14.21 -2.04
C PHE A 141 -9.22 -14.72 -2.88
N THR A 142 -10.21 -15.35 -2.25
CA THR A 142 -11.41 -15.87 -2.92
C THR A 142 -12.20 -14.73 -3.57
N LEU A 143 -12.45 -13.65 -2.82
CA LEU A 143 -13.19 -12.48 -3.30
C LEU A 143 -12.51 -11.81 -4.50
N LEU A 144 -11.18 -11.69 -4.45
CA LEU A 144 -10.39 -11.09 -5.52
C LEU A 144 -10.33 -11.96 -6.76
N LEU A 145 -10.17 -13.28 -6.62
CA LEU A 145 -10.17 -14.21 -7.75
C LEU A 145 -11.52 -14.21 -8.47
N ASN A 146 -12.63 -14.22 -7.72
CA ASN A 146 -13.98 -14.15 -8.28
C ASN A 146 -14.22 -12.86 -9.09
N ASN A 147 -13.42 -11.83 -8.86
CA ASN A 147 -13.56 -10.51 -9.47
C ASN A 147 -12.27 -10.06 -10.19
N ILE A 148 -11.45 -10.99 -10.67
CA ILE A 148 -10.08 -10.70 -11.15
C ILE A 148 -10.03 -9.62 -12.25
N VAL A 149 -11.02 -9.57 -13.15
CA VAL A 149 -11.10 -8.55 -14.20
C VAL A 149 -11.26 -7.16 -13.59
N ARG A 150 -12.12 -7.02 -12.57
CA ARG A 150 -12.33 -5.74 -11.87
C ARG A 150 -11.09 -5.33 -11.09
N VAL A 151 -10.43 -6.29 -10.44
CA VAL A 151 -9.16 -6.08 -9.74
C VAL A 151 -8.11 -5.52 -10.70
N PHE A 152 -7.94 -6.16 -11.86
CA PHE A 152 -6.95 -5.75 -12.86
C PHE A 152 -7.24 -4.34 -13.42
N VAL A 153 -8.49 -4.05 -13.78
CA VAL A 153 -8.88 -2.73 -14.28
C VAL A 153 -8.63 -1.65 -13.24
N LEU A 154 -9.02 -1.90 -11.98
CA LEU A 154 -8.80 -0.95 -10.90
C LEU A 154 -7.30 -0.68 -10.70
N ASP A 155 -6.49 -1.74 -10.56
CA ASP A 155 -5.04 -1.65 -10.37
C ASP A 155 -4.39 -0.76 -11.44
N LYS A 156 -4.66 -1.03 -12.73
CA LYS A 156 -4.11 -0.26 -13.85
C LYS A 156 -4.55 1.20 -13.88
N VAL A 157 -5.83 1.46 -13.62
CA VAL A 157 -6.35 2.83 -13.59
C VAL A 157 -5.74 3.60 -12.42
N THR A 158 -5.67 2.99 -11.24
CA THR A 158 -5.13 3.65 -10.03
C THR A 158 -3.64 3.91 -10.14
N ASP A 159 -2.88 2.97 -10.68
CA ASP A 159 -1.44 3.14 -10.90
C ASP A 159 -1.17 4.29 -11.86
N PHE A 160 -1.91 4.36 -12.97
CA PHE A 160 -1.80 5.46 -13.92
C PHE A 160 -2.15 6.81 -13.29
N LEU A 161 -3.27 6.90 -12.57
CA LEU A 161 -3.72 8.14 -11.93
C LEU A 161 -2.73 8.62 -10.87
N PHE A 162 -2.23 7.73 -10.00
CA PHE A 162 -1.26 8.10 -8.98
C PHE A 162 0.10 8.43 -9.57
N PHE A 163 0.52 7.78 -10.65
CA PHE A 163 1.73 8.15 -11.37
C PHE A 163 1.62 9.56 -11.95
N LEU A 164 0.55 9.86 -12.68
CA LEU A 164 0.32 11.18 -13.26
C LEU A 164 0.24 12.27 -12.19
N SER A 165 -0.44 11.98 -11.08
CA SER A 165 -0.59 12.93 -9.99
C SER A 165 0.74 13.25 -9.30
N LYS A 166 1.63 12.26 -9.12
CA LYS A 166 2.98 12.48 -8.60
C LYS A 166 3.80 13.36 -9.54
N LEU A 167 3.74 13.09 -10.85
CA LEU A 167 4.44 13.91 -11.85
C LEU A 167 3.94 15.35 -11.85
N LEU A 168 2.62 15.55 -11.85
CA LEU A 168 2.03 16.88 -11.84
C LEU A 168 2.48 17.70 -10.62
N VAL A 169 2.46 17.11 -9.43
CA VAL A 169 2.90 17.78 -8.19
C VAL A 169 4.40 18.08 -8.26
N THR A 170 5.23 17.12 -8.69
CA THR A 170 6.70 17.31 -8.78
C THR A 170 7.07 18.38 -9.80
N PHE A 171 6.47 18.38 -11.00
CA PHE A 171 6.75 19.40 -12.02
C PHE A 171 6.17 20.76 -11.65
N GLY A 172 4.99 20.81 -11.03
CA GLY A 172 4.40 22.06 -10.56
C GLY A 172 5.29 22.75 -9.51
N VAL A 173 5.74 22.00 -8.49
CA VAL A 173 6.67 22.53 -7.48
C VAL A 173 8.04 22.83 -8.09
N GLY A 174 8.52 22.00 -9.01
CA GLY A 174 9.78 22.22 -9.72
C GLY A 174 9.78 23.49 -10.57
N ALA A 175 8.67 23.79 -11.25
CA ALA A 175 8.51 25.02 -12.03
C ALA A 175 8.51 26.26 -11.12
N ILE A 176 7.83 26.20 -9.98
CA ILE A 176 7.85 27.27 -8.97
C ILE A 176 9.30 27.46 -8.47
N ALA A 177 9.96 26.38 -8.05
CA ALA A 177 11.35 26.44 -7.58
C ALA A 177 12.30 26.98 -8.65
N TYR A 178 12.11 26.62 -9.92
CA TYR A 178 12.91 27.13 -11.04
C TYR A 178 12.76 28.65 -11.18
N VAL A 179 11.52 29.16 -11.13
CA VAL A 179 11.29 30.62 -11.16
C VAL A 179 12.01 31.29 -9.99
N PHE A 180 11.91 30.76 -8.76
CA PHE A 180 12.59 31.36 -7.62
C PHE A 180 14.12 31.33 -7.74
N PHE A 181 14.73 30.16 -8.00
CA PHE A 181 16.19 29.99 -7.85
C PHE A 181 17.01 30.22 -9.12
N VAL A 182 16.38 30.21 -10.30
CA VAL A 182 17.10 30.28 -11.59
C VAL A 182 16.80 31.56 -12.35
N THR A 183 15.59 32.12 -12.21
CA THR A 183 15.31 33.44 -12.82
C THR A 183 15.76 34.57 -11.90
N ASP A 184 15.93 35.78 -12.45
CA ASP A 184 16.44 36.94 -11.70
C ASP A 184 15.54 37.46 -10.57
N TYR A 185 14.51 36.70 -10.20
CA TYR A 185 13.61 37.05 -9.11
C TYR A 185 14.34 37.15 -7.76
N ILE A 186 15.28 36.25 -7.47
CA ILE A 186 16.07 36.33 -6.22
C ILE A 186 17.23 37.34 -6.34
N SER A 187 17.88 37.45 -7.50
CA SER A 187 18.94 38.46 -7.70
C SER A 187 18.40 39.90 -7.61
N PHE A 188 17.14 40.13 -7.99
CA PHE A 188 16.44 41.40 -7.76
C PHE A 188 16.19 41.72 -6.28
N VAL A 189 16.03 40.70 -5.43
CA VAL A 189 15.65 40.88 -4.01
C VAL A 189 16.87 40.94 -3.08
N ASP A 190 17.93 40.17 -3.35
CA ASP A 190 19.03 39.95 -2.39
C ASP A 190 20.43 40.30 -2.92
N ASN A 191 20.57 40.82 -4.16
CA ASN A 191 21.84 41.15 -4.82
C ASN A 191 22.93 40.05 -4.72
N SER A 192 22.52 38.80 -4.49
CA SER A 192 23.40 37.65 -4.33
C SER A 192 23.31 36.78 -5.59
N GLU A 193 24.42 36.62 -6.30
CA GLU A 193 24.48 35.74 -7.48
C GLU A 193 24.52 34.27 -7.04
N ILE A 194 23.45 33.52 -7.33
CA ILE A 194 23.42 32.08 -7.08
C ILE A 194 24.13 31.36 -8.24
N GLN A 195 25.40 30.97 -8.03
CA GLN A 195 26.20 30.25 -9.04
C GLN A 195 25.62 28.89 -9.49
N TYR A 196 24.73 28.27 -8.71
CA TYR A 196 24.14 26.96 -9.01
C TYR A 196 22.62 26.89 -8.75
N GLY A 197 21.82 27.78 -9.33
CA GLY A 197 20.36 27.84 -9.13
C GLY A 197 19.60 26.53 -9.44
N LEU A 198 20.12 25.68 -10.32
CA LEU A 198 19.49 24.39 -10.67
C LEU A 198 19.64 23.31 -9.59
N ALA A 199 20.71 23.34 -8.80
CA ALA A 199 20.95 22.33 -7.76
C ALA A 199 19.84 22.28 -6.69
N PRO A 200 19.41 23.41 -6.08
CA PRO A 200 18.28 23.40 -5.15
C PRO A 200 16.96 23.00 -5.84
N VAL A 201 16.74 23.34 -7.12
CA VAL A 201 15.53 22.93 -7.86
C VAL A 201 15.45 21.41 -7.99
N VAL A 202 16.54 20.75 -8.40
CA VAL A 202 16.59 19.29 -8.53
C VAL A 202 16.40 18.62 -7.16
N ALA A 203 17.04 19.14 -6.11
CA ALA A 203 16.87 18.64 -4.75
C ALA A 203 15.41 18.74 -4.27
N ILE A 204 14.75 19.89 -4.51
CA ILE A 204 13.34 20.10 -4.21
C ILE A 204 12.47 19.12 -4.99
N MET A 205 12.68 18.95 -6.30
CA MET A 205 11.90 18.02 -7.11
C MET A 205 11.99 16.57 -6.60
N ILE A 206 13.18 16.11 -6.22
CA ILE A 206 13.39 14.78 -5.63
C ILE A 206 12.63 14.66 -4.30
N ALA A 207 12.78 15.65 -3.41
CA ALA A 207 12.09 15.67 -2.13
C ALA A 207 10.55 15.67 -2.31
N THR A 208 10.03 16.50 -3.22
CA THR A 208 8.60 16.57 -3.56
C THR A 208 8.09 15.23 -4.08
N TYR A 209 8.83 14.54 -4.97
CA TYR A 209 8.43 13.24 -5.48
C TYR A 209 8.34 12.17 -4.36
N LEU A 210 9.30 12.18 -3.44
CA LEU A 210 9.30 11.27 -2.28
C LEU A 210 8.11 11.54 -1.36
N ILE A 211 7.85 12.82 -1.04
CA ILE A 211 6.71 13.23 -0.20
C ILE A 211 5.39 12.87 -0.89
N ALA A 212 5.23 13.21 -2.17
CA ALA A 212 4.03 12.86 -2.94
C ALA A 212 3.79 11.35 -2.92
N THR A 213 4.85 10.54 -3.05
CA THR A 213 4.74 9.08 -2.96
C THR A 213 4.18 8.61 -1.62
N LEU A 214 4.62 9.19 -0.51
CA LEU A 214 4.08 8.86 0.82
C LEU A 214 2.60 9.22 0.95
N PHE A 215 2.19 10.39 0.46
CA PHE A 215 0.77 10.79 0.46
C PHE A 215 -0.08 9.85 -0.40
N PHE A 216 0.34 9.56 -1.63
CA PHE A 216 -0.41 8.67 -2.53
C PHE A 216 -0.51 7.22 -2.02
N ASN A 217 0.39 6.77 -1.15
CA ASN A 217 0.24 5.46 -0.49
C ASN A 217 -1.02 5.39 0.39
N VAL A 218 -1.42 6.50 1.02
CA VAL A 218 -2.67 6.57 1.81
C VAL A 218 -3.88 6.44 0.88
N TYR A 219 -3.86 7.13 -0.26
CA TYR A 219 -4.91 7.01 -1.28
C TYR A 219 -4.99 5.60 -1.88
N SER A 220 -3.85 4.96 -2.16
CA SER A 220 -3.80 3.56 -2.59
C SER A 220 -4.46 2.63 -1.57
N MET A 221 -4.18 2.80 -0.28
CA MET A 221 -4.86 2.04 0.78
C MET A 221 -6.36 2.31 0.83
N ALA A 222 -6.79 3.54 0.60
CA ALA A 222 -8.21 3.89 0.54
C ALA A 222 -8.90 3.18 -0.62
N VAL A 223 -8.33 3.25 -1.82
CA VAL A 223 -8.91 2.62 -3.01
C VAL A 223 -9.04 1.11 -2.83
N ASP A 224 -7.98 0.43 -2.40
CA ASP A 224 -8.03 -1.02 -2.19
C ASP A 224 -9.06 -1.40 -1.13
N THR A 225 -9.10 -0.67 -0.01
CA THR A 225 -10.06 -0.96 1.07
C THR A 225 -11.51 -0.77 0.62
N LEU A 226 -11.79 0.36 -0.02
CA LEU A 226 -13.13 0.67 -0.52
C LEU A 226 -13.54 -0.31 -1.62
N PHE A 227 -12.60 -0.76 -2.45
CA PHE A 227 -12.84 -1.74 -3.48
C PHE A 227 -13.18 -3.11 -2.90
N LEU A 228 -12.42 -3.62 -1.93
CA LEU A 228 -12.78 -4.87 -1.25
C LEU A 228 -14.13 -4.75 -0.53
N CYS A 229 -14.41 -3.62 0.14
CA CYS A 229 -15.73 -3.38 0.73
C CYS A 229 -16.84 -3.39 -0.33
N PHE A 230 -16.58 -2.83 -1.51
CA PHE A 230 -17.50 -2.83 -2.64
C PHE A 230 -17.76 -4.23 -3.20
N LEU A 231 -16.72 -5.04 -3.37
CA LEU A 231 -16.85 -6.43 -3.82
C LEU A 231 -17.68 -7.22 -2.81
N GLU A 232 -17.35 -7.10 -1.52
CA GLU A 232 -18.05 -7.75 -0.41
C GLU A 232 -19.53 -7.34 -0.35
N ASP A 233 -19.81 -6.04 -0.43
CA ASP A 233 -21.17 -5.47 -0.50
C ASP A 233 -21.93 -6.00 -1.72
N SER A 234 -21.24 -6.18 -2.84
CA SER A 234 -21.82 -6.71 -4.07
C SER A 234 -22.18 -8.19 -4.00
N GLU A 235 -21.46 -9.00 -3.23
CA GLU A 235 -21.74 -10.43 -3.04
C GLU A 235 -22.78 -10.67 -1.94
N LYS A 236 -22.75 -9.89 -0.85
CA LYS A 236 -23.60 -10.11 0.32
C LYS A 236 -24.96 -9.42 0.24
N ASN A 237 -25.04 -8.27 -0.42
CA ASN A 237 -26.25 -7.47 -0.48
C ASN A 237 -26.90 -7.58 -1.85
N ASN A 238 -28.23 -7.47 -1.91
CA ASN A 238 -29.02 -7.67 -3.12
C ASN A 238 -29.91 -6.46 -3.47
N GLY A 239 -29.86 -5.39 -2.67
CA GLY A 239 -30.66 -4.19 -2.87
C GLY A 239 -32.14 -4.35 -2.53
N LYS A 240 -32.54 -5.49 -1.94
CA LYS A 240 -33.93 -5.79 -1.52
C LYS A 240 -33.99 -5.88 0.02
N ASP A 241 -33.96 -7.08 0.57
CA ASP A 241 -33.86 -7.37 2.02
C ASP A 241 -32.54 -6.89 2.61
N ARG A 242 -31.48 -6.87 1.79
CA ARG A 242 -30.15 -6.43 2.18
C ARG A 242 -29.70 -5.29 1.27
N PRO A 243 -29.87 -4.02 1.70
CA PRO A 243 -29.53 -2.86 0.87
C PRO A 243 -28.02 -2.72 0.70
N TYR A 244 -27.59 -2.25 -0.47
CA TYR A 244 -26.20 -1.94 -0.76
C TYR A 244 -25.70 -0.72 0.03
N TYR A 245 -24.45 -0.82 0.52
CA TYR A 245 -23.72 0.24 1.22
C TYR A 245 -22.88 1.13 0.28
N MET A 246 -22.69 0.71 -0.97
CA MET A 246 -21.99 1.47 -2.01
C MET A 246 -22.71 2.78 -2.35
N SER A 247 -21.96 3.79 -2.81
CA SER A 247 -22.50 5.11 -3.11
C SER A 247 -23.59 5.08 -4.20
N ARG A 248 -24.48 6.08 -4.22
CA ARG A 248 -25.53 6.17 -5.25
C ARG A 248 -24.96 6.26 -6.67
N ASN A 249 -23.83 6.96 -6.83
CA ASN A 249 -23.15 7.07 -8.12
C ASN A 249 -22.60 5.70 -8.56
N LEU A 250 -21.97 4.95 -7.65
CA LEU A 250 -21.43 3.62 -7.96
C LEU A 250 -22.55 2.61 -8.27
N MET A 251 -23.66 2.66 -7.52
CA MET A 251 -24.87 1.88 -7.82
C MET A 251 -25.37 2.17 -9.25
N ARG A 252 -25.46 3.46 -9.63
CA ARG A 252 -25.92 3.87 -10.96
C ARG A 252 -25.00 3.36 -12.07
N ILE A 253 -23.67 3.49 -11.89
CA ILE A 253 -22.67 2.99 -12.85
C ILE A 253 -22.79 1.48 -13.07
N LEU A 254 -23.13 0.73 -12.02
CA LEU A 254 -23.24 -0.73 -12.07
C LEU A 254 -24.66 -1.24 -12.36
N GLY A 255 -25.62 -0.36 -12.64
CA GLY A 255 -27.02 -0.75 -12.84
C GLY A 255 -27.68 -1.36 -11.60
N LYS A 256 -27.15 -1.10 -10.40
CA LYS A 256 -27.68 -1.57 -9.12
C LYS A 256 -28.58 -0.51 -8.48
N ARG A 257 -29.55 -0.93 -7.65
CA ARG A 257 -30.43 -0.02 -6.90
C ARG A 257 -30.91 -0.66 -5.60
N ASN A 258 -31.03 0.14 -4.55
CA ASN A 258 -31.75 -0.23 -3.34
C ASN A 258 -33.24 0.05 -3.50
N LYS A 259 -34.09 -0.93 -3.17
CA LYS A 259 -35.53 -0.70 -3.04
C LYS A 259 -35.77 0.32 -1.92
N PRO A 260 -36.75 1.24 -2.09
CA PRO A 260 -37.16 2.09 -0.99
C PRO A 260 -37.65 1.22 0.15
N VAL A 261 -37.16 1.48 1.35
CA VAL A 261 -37.71 0.89 2.57
C VAL A 261 -39.13 1.42 2.68
N LYS A 262 -40.13 0.52 2.64
CA LYS A 262 -41.50 0.90 2.99
C LYS A 262 -41.47 1.27 4.47
N THR A 263 -41.57 2.56 4.77
CA THR A 263 -41.92 3.04 6.09
C THR A 263 -43.43 2.87 6.21
N ASP A 264 -43.84 1.77 6.82
CA ASP A 264 -45.20 1.62 7.36
C ASP A 264 -45.32 2.43 8.67
#